data_AF-A0A9D4YXD7-F1
#
_entry.id   AF-A0A9D4YXD7-F1
#
_cell.length_a   1.000
_cell.length_b   1.000
_cell.length_c   1.000
_cell.angle_alpha   90.00
_cell.angle_beta   90.00
_cell.angle_gamma   90.00
#
_symmetry.space_group_name_H-M   'P 1'
#
loop_
_entity.id
_entity.type
_entity.pdbx_description
1 polymer ?
#
loop_
_entity_poly.entity_id
_entity_poly.type
_entity_poly.pdbx_seq_one_letter_code
_entity_poly.pdbx_strand_id
1 'polypeptide(L)'
;MKAVSSVSLRCTPGALKPTDLNKRIAQSRRRAVQVVARTSSRAPATGFQTPPASFKVAPAAPWASATLPVVLEPSSVLDVANDPAQLTDAGFLGGGPCTRFTEMHATGKPQPPLWCQTAPAAYSHGCGQHFSVAATRRNVNADVAAWLCGLAGEELEQALQTACPGFRGAIAAATANLSPATAAATMLNLTAQYSGLLSAVAPGGSSLVVLLPTGIDALLERCISCCRLLVADERHHAAFEAATAATTLLSNLRFGTVAAAETYSVAWNEPRLVVTATASSPATTITSEAVLGLWEACARTPFVTTPWLGYRFQAAVDARIAAGWDTAECALRFAEAWACLIARKRLTPTAARSAAVMAAVDSHPLTLQQLRRADALLRLLPGVQTH
;
A
#
# COMPACT_ATOMS: atom_id res chain seq x y z
N MET A 1 48.46 31.69 32.61
CA MET A 1 48.31 30.78 33.76
C MET A 1 47.16 31.24 34.65
N LYS A 2 45.99 30.59 34.54
CA LYS A 2 45.05 30.27 35.63
C LYS A 2 43.95 29.38 35.05
N ALA A 3 43.64 28.33 35.79
CA ALA A 3 42.96 27.12 35.33
C ALA A 3 41.43 27.17 35.46
N VAL A 4 40.79 26.50 34.50
CA VAL A 4 39.71 25.48 34.61
C VAL A 4 38.58 25.69 35.63
N SER A 5 37.35 25.70 35.11
CA SER A 5 36.25 24.86 35.62
C SER A 5 35.22 24.58 34.51
N SER A 6 35.28 23.38 33.96
CA SER A 6 34.33 22.81 33.01
C SER A 6 33.15 22.18 33.77
N VAL A 7 31.94 22.65 33.51
CA VAL A 7 30.70 22.02 34.00
C VAL A 7 30.27 20.97 32.98
N SER A 8 30.47 19.70 33.33
CA SER A 8 29.90 18.54 32.62
C SER A 8 28.40 18.42 32.91
N LEU A 9 27.56 18.75 31.92
CA LEU A 9 26.15 18.32 31.90
C LEU A 9 26.08 16.85 31.46
N ARG A 10 26.00 15.93 32.43
CA ARG A 10 25.61 14.54 32.17
C ARG A 10 24.10 14.48 31.93
N CYS A 11 23.69 14.31 30.68
CA CYS A 11 22.34 13.84 30.34
C CYS A 11 22.23 12.35 30.70
N THR A 12 21.55 12.03 31.79
CA THR A 12 21.06 10.67 32.05
C THR A 12 19.76 10.44 31.29
N PRO A 13 19.64 9.39 30.44
CA PRO A 13 18.36 9.04 29.83
C PRO A 13 17.48 8.36 30.89
N GLY A 14 16.56 9.12 31.48
CA GLY A 14 15.54 8.58 32.37
C GLY A 14 14.56 7.70 31.58
N ALA A 15 14.58 6.40 31.83
CA ALA A 15 13.56 5.48 31.35
C ALA A 15 12.20 5.90 31.92
N LEU A 16 11.31 6.40 31.06
CA LEU A 16 9.93 6.73 31.42
C LEU A 16 9.21 5.47 31.91
N LYS A 17 8.63 5.51 33.11
CA LYS A 17 7.83 4.41 33.64
C LYS A 17 6.60 4.20 32.74
N PRO A 18 6.18 2.94 32.49
CA PRO A 18 5.04 2.62 31.61
C PRO A 18 3.76 3.37 31.95
N THR A 19 3.55 3.67 33.24
CA THR A 19 2.42 4.45 33.76
C THR A 19 2.43 5.91 33.32
N ASP A 20 3.60 6.54 33.20
CA ASP A 20 3.73 7.94 32.76
C ASP A 20 3.61 8.07 31.24
N LEU A 21 4.08 7.07 30.49
CA LEU A 21 3.86 6.98 29.05
C LEU A 21 2.37 6.82 28.72
N ASN A 22 1.65 5.95 29.44
CA ASN A 22 0.20 5.76 29.27
C ASN A 22 -0.59 7.05 29.56
N LYS A 23 -0.21 7.81 30.60
CA LYS A 23 -0.83 9.11 30.91
C LYS A 23 -0.59 10.15 29.81
N ARG A 24 0.65 10.23 29.29
CA ARG A 24 0.99 11.15 28.19
C ARG A 24 0.25 10.80 26.90
N ILE A 25 0.18 9.52 26.56
CA ILE A 25 -0.57 9.04 25.39
C ILE A 25 -2.07 9.36 25.55
N ALA A 26 -2.68 9.07 26.69
CA ALA A 26 -4.08 9.40 26.96
C ALA A 26 -4.37 10.91 26.86
N GLN A 27 -3.43 11.75 27.31
CA GLN A 27 -3.55 13.20 27.24
C GLN A 27 -3.40 13.73 25.80
N SER A 28 -2.42 13.24 25.04
CA SER A 28 -2.24 13.57 23.62
C SER A 28 -3.44 13.15 22.77
N ARG A 29 -4.04 11.99 23.08
CA ARG A 29 -5.26 11.48 22.43
C ARG A 29 -6.48 12.35 22.67
N ARG A 30 -6.72 12.79 23.92
CA ARG A 30 -7.82 13.72 24.23
C ARG A 30 -7.68 15.04 23.48
N ARG A 31 -6.45 15.53 23.32
CA ARG A 31 -6.16 16.75 22.54
C ARG A 31 -6.42 16.54 21.05
N ALA A 32 -6.00 15.41 20.48
CA ALA A 32 -6.25 15.07 19.08
C ALA A 32 -7.76 15.10 18.72
N VAL A 33 -8.59 14.43 19.55
CA VAL A 33 -10.05 14.38 19.35
C VAL A 33 -10.69 15.77 19.47
N GLN A 34 -10.24 16.59 20.43
CA GLN A 34 -10.75 17.95 20.62
C GLN A 34 -10.40 18.89 19.46
N VAL A 35 -9.21 18.78 18.88
CA VAL A 35 -8.80 19.63 17.76
C VAL A 35 -9.58 19.29 16.49
N VAL A 36 -9.78 18.01 16.18
CA VAL A 36 -10.58 17.60 15.02
C VAL A 36 -12.03 18.07 15.15
N ALA A 37 -12.62 18.01 16.35
CA ALA A 37 -13.97 18.54 16.62
C ALA A 37 -14.08 20.07 16.46
N ARG A 38 -13.01 20.82 16.74
CA ARG A 38 -12.96 22.28 16.51
C ARG A 38 -12.81 22.63 15.03
N THR A 39 -12.07 21.83 14.26
CA THR A 39 -11.96 22.05 12.81
C THR A 39 -13.24 21.69 12.05
N SER A 40 -14.03 20.74 12.53
CA SER A 40 -15.31 20.35 11.90
C SER A 40 -16.49 21.28 12.23
N SER A 41 -16.36 22.14 13.26
CA SER A 41 -17.41 23.08 13.69
C SER A 41 -17.26 24.48 13.10
N ARG A 42 -16.23 24.73 12.27
CA ARG A 42 -16.12 25.99 11.54
C ARG A 42 -17.12 25.98 10.38
N ALA A 43 -18.23 26.68 10.57
CA ALA A 43 -19.25 26.87 9.55
C ALA A 43 -18.61 27.36 8.24
N PRO A 44 -19.00 26.83 7.06
CA PRO A 44 -18.55 27.39 5.80
C PRO A 44 -19.06 28.83 5.70
N ALA A 45 -18.16 29.76 5.40
CA ALA A 45 -18.54 31.12 5.04
C ALA A 45 -19.53 31.04 3.87
N THR A 46 -20.75 31.52 4.12
CA THR A 46 -21.86 31.57 3.16
C THR A 46 -21.44 32.34 1.92
N GLY A 47 -21.36 31.66 0.78
CA GLY A 47 -21.03 32.27 -0.49
C GLY A 47 -20.82 31.27 -1.62
N PHE A 48 -21.74 30.34 -1.84
CA PHE A 48 -21.79 29.59 -3.09
C PHE A 48 -23.22 29.56 -3.63
N GLN A 49 -23.37 30.20 -4.80
CA GLN A 49 -24.55 30.23 -5.62
C GLN A 49 -24.93 28.80 -6.09
N THR A 50 -26.23 28.59 -6.22
CA THR A 50 -26.88 27.43 -6.84
C THR A 50 -26.25 27.05 -8.19
N PRO A 51 -26.01 25.75 -8.46
CA PRO A 51 -25.57 25.32 -9.78
C PRO A 51 -26.70 25.45 -10.81
N PRO A 52 -26.43 25.85 -12.07
CA PRO A 52 -27.42 25.80 -13.12
C PRO A 52 -27.74 24.35 -13.51
N ALA A 53 -29.01 24.12 -13.80
CA ALA A 53 -29.55 22.85 -14.25
C ALA A 53 -28.99 22.43 -15.62
N SER A 54 -28.96 21.11 -15.84
CA SER A 54 -28.73 20.37 -17.09
C SER A 54 -27.28 20.12 -17.52
N PHE A 55 -26.77 18.93 -17.18
CA PHE A 55 -25.81 18.21 -18.01
C PHE A 55 -26.55 17.03 -18.66
N LYS A 56 -26.71 17.09 -19.99
CA LYS A 56 -27.20 15.97 -20.80
C LYS A 56 -26.11 14.91 -20.89
N VAL A 57 -26.45 13.68 -20.49
CA VAL A 57 -25.62 12.49 -20.67
C VAL A 57 -25.59 12.14 -22.16
N ALA A 58 -24.40 12.11 -22.76
CA ALA A 58 -24.21 11.57 -24.11
C ALA A 58 -24.27 10.04 -24.07
N PRO A 59 -24.91 9.37 -25.04
CA PRO A 59 -25.07 7.92 -25.03
C PRO A 59 -23.74 7.20 -25.26
N ALA A 60 -23.55 6.10 -24.53
CA ALA A 60 -22.41 5.20 -24.63
C ALA A 60 -22.33 4.55 -26.03
N ALA A 61 -21.14 4.51 -26.61
CA ALA A 61 -20.87 3.76 -27.83
C ALA A 61 -20.89 2.24 -27.54
N PRO A 62 -21.51 1.41 -28.42
CA PRO A 62 -21.56 -0.03 -28.26
C PRO A 62 -20.23 -0.65 -28.73
N TRP A 63 -19.53 -1.37 -27.84
CA TRP A 63 -18.34 -2.14 -28.23
C TRP A 63 -18.76 -3.54 -28.65
N ALA A 64 -18.23 -3.93 -29.81
CA ALA A 64 -18.61 -5.09 -30.59
C ALA A 64 -18.33 -6.42 -29.88
N SER A 65 -19.31 -7.32 -29.98
CA SER A 65 -19.17 -8.75 -29.74
C SER A 65 -18.11 -9.33 -30.68
N ALA A 66 -16.99 -9.79 -30.14
CA ALA A 66 -16.10 -10.72 -30.82
C ALA A 66 -16.37 -12.12 -30.29
N THR A 67 -17.25 -12.83 -30.98
CA THR A 67 -17.50 -14.26 -30.84
C THR A 67 -16.28 -15.02 -31.37
N LEU A 68 -15.66 -15.88 -30.56
CA LEU A 68 -14.73 -16.90 -31.04
C LEU A 68 -15.06 -18.26 -30.38
N PRO A 69 -14.80 -19.37 -31.09
CA PRO A 69 -15.59 -20.59 -30.98
C PRO A 69 -15.24 -21.43 -29.75
N VAL A 70 -16.30 -21.91 -29.11
CA VAL A 70 -16.29 -22.96 -28.09
C VAL A 70 -15.85 -24.27 -28.73
N VAL A 71 -14.73 -24.83 -28.25
CA VAL A 71 -14.43 -26.26 -28.39
C VAL A 71 -14.58 -26.86 -26.99
N LEU A 72 -15.70 -27.55 -26.80
CA LEU A 72 -16.02 -28.36 -25.63
C LEU A 72 -15.29 -29.71 -25.75
N GLU A 73 -14.48 -30.03 -24.75
CA GLU A 73 -14.11 -31.42 -24.44
C GLU A 73 -14.34 -31.61 -22.92
N PRO A 74 -15.13 -32.61 -22.50
CA PRO A 74 -15.54 -32.78 -21.12
C PRO A 74 -14.55 -33.70 -20.38
N SER A 75 -14.16 -33.35 -19.15
CA SER A 75 -13.62 -34.35 -18.20
C SER A 75 -13.71 -33.89 -16.75
N SER A 76 -14.67 -34.51 -16.06
CA SER A 76 -14.52 -35.17 -14.76
C SER A 76 -14.10 -34.36 -13.53
N VAL A 77 -15.12 -34.02 -12.73
CA VAL A 77 -15.24 -34.18 -11.28
C VAL A 77 -13.97 -34.64 -10.55
N LEU A 78 -13.46 -33.77 -9.66
CA LEU A 78 -12.73 -34.16 -8.46
C LEU A 78 -13.09 -33.18 -7.34
N ASP A 79 -14.02 -33.63 -6.49
CA ASP A 79 -14.18 -33.13 -5.12
C ASP A 79 -12.85 -33.33 -4.39
N VAL A 80 -12.22 -32.23 -3.95
CA VAL A 80 -11.16 -32.29 -2.94
C VAL A 80 -11.39 -31.19 -1.90
N ALA A 81 -11.59 -31.69 -0.69
CA ALA A 81 -11.84 -31.06 0.59
C ALA A 81 -11.21 -29.68 0.86
N ASN A 82 -12.05 -28.81 1.44
CA ASN A 82 -11.70 -27.62 2.20
C ASN A 82 -11.00 -28.01 3.52
N ASP A 83 -9.68 -27.90 3.59
CA ASP A 83 -8.98 -27.78 4.87
C ASP A 83 -7.74 -26.88 4.76
N PRO A 84 -7.73 -25.66 5.34
CA PRO A 84 -6.62 -24.73 5.23
C PRO A 84 -5.34 -25.17 5.96
N ALA A 85 -5.38 -26.28 6.71
CA ALA A 85 -4.21 -26.85 7.39
C ALA A 85 -3.37 -27.81 6.53
N GLN A 86 -3.83 -28.23 5.34
CA GLN A 86 -3.08 -29.17 4.48
C GLN A 86 -2.28 -28.50 3.36
N LEU A 87 -2.37 -27.17 3.21
CA LEU A 87 -1.61 -26.41 2.21
C LEU A 87 -0.14 -26.12 2.60
N THR A 88 0.30 -26.53 3.79
CA THR A 88 1.70 -26.37 4.23
C THR A 88 2.61 -27.54 3.84
N ASP A 89 2.08 -28.67 3.37
CA ASP A 89 2.88 -29.90 3.12
C ASP A 89 2.75 -30.50 1.71
N ALA A 90 2.01 -29.86 0.80
CA ALA A 90 1.99 -30.27 -0.60
C ALA A 90 3.19 -29.64 -1.36
N GLY A 91 4.29 -30.38 -1.42
CA GLY A 91 5.52 -30.04 -2.14
C GLY A 91 5.33 -29.83 -3.65
N PHE A 92 4.91 -28.61 -4.04
CA PHE A 92 4.81 -28.20 -5.44
C PHE A 92 5.85 -27.15 -5.86
N LEU A 93 6.77 -26.80 -4.97
CA LEU A 93 8.07 -26.21 -5.30
C LEU A 93 9.11 -27.08 -4.64
N GLY A 94 9.73 -27.97 -5.43
CA GLY A 94 10.79 -28.86 -4.96
C GLY A 94 11.84 -28.12 -4.14
N GLY A 95 12.23 -28.74 -3.02
CA GLY A 95 13.23 -28.24 -2.09
C GLY A 95 14.58 -28.02 -2.77
N GLY A 96 14.81 -26.78 -3.20
CA GLY A 96 16.12 -26.15 -3.28
C GLY A 96 16.17 -24.99 -2.29
N PRO A 97 17.35 -24.56 -1.81
CA PRO A 97 17.44 -23.51 -0.81
C PRO A 97 16.78 -22.24 -1.37
N CYS A 98 15.65 -21.84 -0.79
CA CYS A 98 15.05 -20.54 -1.03
C CYS A 98 16.09 -19.49 -0.68
N THR A 99 16.76 -18.93 -1.70
CA THR A 99 17.69 -17.82 -1.54
C THR A 99 16.85 -16.58 -1.26
N ARG A 100 16.51 -16.40 0.03
CA ARG A 100 15.94 -15.15 0.55
C ARG A 100 16.79 -14.00 0.03
N PHE A 101 16.12 -12.91 -0.36
CA PHE A 101 16.80 -11.66 -0.69
C PHE A 101 17.84 -11.35 0.37
N THR A 102 19.10 -11.25 -0.05
CA THR A 102 20.21 -10.87 0.83
C THR A 102 20.60 -9.46 0.44
N GLU A 103 20.26 -8.50 1.30
CA GLU A 103 20.66 -7.11 1.09
C GLU A 103 22.18 -7.04 1.05
N MET A 104 22.73 -6.55 -0.06
CA MET A 104 24.18 -6.43 -0.21
C MET A 104 24.70 -5.25 0.63
N HIS A 105 26.00 -5.23 0.88
CA HIS A 105 26.63 -4.07 1.49
C HIS A 105 26.44 -2.83 0.63
N ALA A 106 26.34 -1.67 1.29
CA ALA A 106 26.28 -0.39 0.61
C ALA A 106 27.48 -0.24 -0.33
N THR A 107 27.25 0.26 -1.54
CA THR A 107 28.30 0.37 -2.57
C THR A 107 29.41 1.33 -2.19
N GLY A 108 29.12 2.28 -1.26
CA GLY A 108 30.01 3.38 -0.92
C GLY A 108 30.20 4.40 -2.06
N LYS A 109 29.56 4.20 -3.22
CA LYS A 109 29.67 5.09 -4.37
C LYS A 109 28.88 6.38 -4.11
N PRO A 110 29.43 7.54 -4.47
CA PRO A 110 28.68 8.79 -4.38
C PRO A 110 27.52 8.80 -5.39
N GLN A 111 26.32 9.11 -4.93
CA GLN A 111 25.16 9.32 -5.78
C GLN A 111 24.82 10.82 -5.76
N PRO A 112 24.98 11.56 -6.88
CA PRO A 112 24.60 12.95 -6.92
C PRO A 112 23.08 13.09 -6.69
N PRO A 113 22.62 14.16 -6.01
CA PRO A 113 21.20 14.37 -5.82
C PRO A 113 20.53 14.59 -7.18
N LEU A 114 19.46 13.85 -7.45
CA LEU A 114 18.62 14.05 -8.63
C LEU A 114 17.37 14.82 -8.20
N TRP A 115 17.36 16.12 -8.49
CA TRP A 115 16.25 17.00 -8.11
C TRP A 115 15.14 16.96 -9.15
N CYS A 116 13.99 16.39 -8.77
CA CYS A 116 12.79 16.44 -9.59
C CYS A 116 11.78 17.42 -8.98
N GLN A 117 11.08 18.13 -9.86
CA GLN A 117 10.01 19.04 -9.49
C GLN A 117 8.76 18.23 -9.11
N THR A 118 8.20 18.48 -7.92
CA THR A 118 7.06 17.72 -7.38
C THR A 118 5.73 18.46 -7.44
N ALA A 119 5.72 19.75 -7.82
CA ALA A 119 4.52 20.54 -8.07
C ALA A 119 4.78 21.58 -9.19
N PRO A 120 3.79 21.89 -10.05
CA PRO A 120 3.96 22.92 -11.08
C PRO A 120 4.24 24.28 -10.44
N ALA A 121 5.14 25.06 -11.06
CA ALA A 121 5.55 26.38 -10.58
C ALA A 121 4.46 27.46 -10.76
N ALA A 122 3.45 27.18 -11.58
CA ALA A 122 2.37 28.10 -11.88
C ALA A 122 1.06 27.35 -12.06
N TYR A 123 0.01 27.88 -11.44
CA TYR A 123 -1.37 27.52 -11.71
C TYR A 123 -2.00 28.68 -12.49
N SER A 124 -2.48 28.42 -13.71
CA SER A 124 -3.41 29.33 -14.38
C SER A 124 -4.82 28.95 -13.98
N HIS A 125 -5.44 29.76 -13.12
CA HIS A 125 -6.88 29.68 -12.96
C HIS A 125 -7.50 30.34 -14.20
N GLY A 126 -8.57 29.76 -14.78
CA GLY A 126 -9.31 30.30 -15.93
C GLY A 126 -9.96 31.69 -15.75
N CYS A 127 -9.55 32.43 -14.71
CA CYS A 127 -10.02 33.77 -14.35
C CYS A 127 -8.93 34.85 -14.54
N GLY A 128 -7.82 34.55 -15.24
CA GLY A 128 -6.81 35.54 -15.62
C GLY A 128 -5.82 35.96 -14.52
N GLN A 129 -5.89 35.38 -13.32
CA GLN A 129 -4.88 35.59 -12.27
C GLN A 129 -3.86 34.44 -12.28
N HIS A 130 -2.59 34.79 -12.51
CA HIS A 130 -1.48 33.86 -12.37
C HIS A 130 -1.09 33.73 -10.90
N PHE A 131 -1.25 32.54 -10.32
CA PHE A 131 -0.64 32.21 -9.03
C PHE A 131 0.62 31.39 -9.28
N SER A 132 1.78 31.93 -8.90
CA SER A 132 3.01 31.14 -8.82
C SER A 132 3.16 30.60 -7.40
N VAL A 133 3.31 29.29 -7.29
CA VAL A 133 3.71 28.63 -6.03
C VAL A 133 5.16 28.21 -6.22
N ALA A 134 6.00 28.43 -5.22
CA ALA A 134 7.40 28.02 -5.27
C ALA A 134 7.50 26.53 -5.62
N ALA A 135 8.18 26.22 -6.72
CA ALA A 135 8.38 24.85 -7.16
C ALA A 135 9.10 24.06 -6.07
N THR A 136 8.42 23.09 -5.47
CA THR A 136 9.05 22.16 -4.54
C THR A 136 9.89 21.16 -5.33
N ARG A 137 11.15 20.99 -4.94
CA ARG A 137 12.06 19.99 -5.50
C ARG A 137 12.32 18.90 -4.47
N ARG A 138 12.29 17.65 -4.91
CA ARG A 138 12.66 16.49 -4.09
C ARG A 138 13.90 15.84 -4.68
N ASN A 139 14.84 15.47 -3.82
CA ASN A 139 15.93 14.58 -4.22
C ASN A 139 15.38 13.16 -4.34
N VAL A 140 15.25 12.68 -5.57
CA VAL A 140 14.73 11.36 -5.91
C VAL A 140 15.70 10.26 -5.49
N ASN A 141 17.00 10.57 -5.52
CA ASN A 141 18.03 9.63 -5.11
C ASN A 141 18.14 9.48 -3.59
N ALA A 142 17.37 10.24 -2.80
CA ALA A 142 17.32 10.08 -1.35
C ALA A 142 16.67 8.75 -0.91
N ASP A 143 15.82 8.17 -1.77
CA ASP A 143 15.12 6.92 -1.49
C ASP A 143 15.80 5.70 -2.13
N VAL A 144 16.92 5.89 -2.84
CA VAL A 144 17.67 4.80 -3.50
C VAL A 144 18.22 3.85 -2.43
N ALA A 145 18.10 2.55 -2.68
CA ALA A 145 18.62 1.56 -1.76
C ALA A 145 20.16 1.68 -1.65
N ALA A 146 20.71 1.59 -0.43
CA ALA A 146 22.13 1.87 -0.19
C ALA A 146 23.08 0.96 -1.01
N TRP A 147 22.65 -0.27 -1.30
CA TRP A 147 23.37 -1.25 -2.12
C TRP A 147 23.22 -1.05 -3.63
N LEU A 148 22.36 -0.12 -4.05
CA LEU A 148 22.17 0.30 -5.45
C LEU A 148 22.75 1.69 -5.75
N CYS A 149 23.15 2.44 -4.72
CA CYS A 149 23.70 3.77 -4.87
C CYS A 149 24.89 3.80 -5.84
N GLY A 150 24.85 4.74 -6.78
CA GLY A 150 25.90 4.98 -7.77
C GLY A 150 26.06 3.89 -8.82
N LEU A 151 25.14 2.91 -8.90
CA LEU A 151 25.17 1.89 -9.94
C LEU A 151 24.45 2.35 -11.22
N ALA A 152 24.89 1.85 -12.37
CA ALA A 152 24.25 2.13 -13.66
C ALA A 152 24.07 0.87 -14.50
N GLY A 153 22.97 0.79 -15.25
CA GLY A 153 22.74 -0.22 -16.30
C GLY A 153 23.10 -1.65 -15.89
N GLU A 154 24.13 -2.21 -16.53
CA GLU A 154 24.63 -3.56 -16.30
C GLU A 154 25.06 -3.81 -14.84
N GLU A 155 25.55 -2.80 -14.12
CA GLU A 155 25.89 -2.94 -12.70
C GLU A 155 24.65 -3.19 -11.84
N LEU A 156 23.50 -2.60 -12.20
CA LEU A 156 22.23 -2.87 -11.53
C LEU A 156 21.75 -4.30 -11.80
N GLU A 157 21.95 -4.79 -13.02
CA GLU A 157 21.64 -6.17 -13.37
C GLU A 157 22.52 -7.16 -12.61
N GLN A 158 23.82 -6.90 -12.53
CA GLN A 158 24.74 -7.73 -11.77
C GLN A 158 24.45 -7.69 -10.27
N ALA A 159 24.07 -6.52 -9.74
CA ALA A 159 23.66 -6.37 -8.36
C ALA A 159 22.36 -7.16 -8.06
N LEU A 160 21.37 -7.10 -8.96
CA LEU A 160 20.16 -7.93 -8.88
C LEU A 160 20.51 -9.42 -8.88
N GLN A 161 21.36 -9.86 -9.82
CA GLN A 161 21.75 -11.26 -9.95
C GLN A 161 22.53 -11.76 -8.72
N THR A 162 23.29 -10.87 -8.06
CA THR A 162 24.07 -11.21 -6.86
C THR A 162 23.19 -11.22 -5.61
N ALA A 163 22.32 -10.21 -5.45
CA ALA A 163 21.41 -10.09 -4.30
C ALA A 163 20.32 -11.15 -4.31
N CYS A 164 19.89 -11.59 -5.51
CA CYS A 164 18.84 -12.58 -5.69
C CYS A 164 18.96 -13.33 -7.03
N PRO A 165 19.87 -14.32 -7.16
CA PRO A 165 20.14 -15.02 -8.41
C PRO A 165 18.94 -15.81 -8.95
N GLY A 166 18.02 -16.20 -8.08
CA GLY A 166 16.82 -16.94 -8.44
C GLY A 166 15.63 -16.08 -8.85
N PHE A 167 15.69 -14.75 -8.73
CA PHE A 167 14.49 -13.91 -8.85
C PHE A 167 13.83 -14.00 -10.24
N ARG A 168 14.60 -13.81 -11.33
CA ARG A 168 14.07 -13.89 -12.70
C ARG A 168 13.50 -15.29 -13.01
N GLY A 169 14.22 -16.34 -12.57
CA GLY A 169 13.76 -17.72 -12.72
C GLY A 169 12.47 -17.99 -11.94
N ALA A 170 12.34 -17.45 -10.72
CA ALA A 170 11.15 -17.58 -9.90
C ALA A 170 9.95 -16.85 -10.52
N ILE A 171 10.14 -15.64 -11.07
CA ILE A 171 9.08 -14.91 -11.77
C ILE A 171 8.65 -15.65 -13.05
N ALA A 172 9.61 -16.15 -13.83
CA ALA A 172 9.30 -16.92 -15.05
C ALA A 172 8.55 -18.22 -14.73
N ALA A 173 9.01 -18.97 -13.72
CA ALA A 173 8.34 -20.20 -13.27
C ALA A 173 6.95 -19.92 -12.68
N ALA A 174 6.81 -18.86 -11.88
CA ALA A 174 5.52 -18.45 -11.35
C ALA A 174 4.55 -18.06 -12.47
N THR A 175 5.02 -17.34 -13.49
CA THR A 175 4.21 -16.94 -14.65
C THR A 175 3.77 -18.15 -15.45
N ALA A 176 4.68 -19.08 -15.76
CA ALA A 176 4.38 -20.28 -16.54
C ALA A 176 3.38 -21.22 -15.84
N ASN A 177 3.48 -21.35 -14.51
CA ASN A 177 2.65 -22.25 -13.71
C ASN A 177 1.42 -21.56 -13.10
N LEU A 178 1.18 -20.28 -13.40
CA LEU A 178 0.06 -19.55 -12.83
C LEU A 178 -1.27 -20.07 -13.39
N SER A 179 -2.13 -20.52 -12.49
CA SER A 179 -3.50 -20.96 -12.79
C SER A 179 -4.50 -20.19 -11.92
N PRO A 180 -5.79 -20.19 -12.29
CA PRO A 180 -6.85 -19.63 -11.45
C PRO A 180 -6.82 -20.11 -10.00
N ALA A 181 -6.52 -21.39 -9.76
CA ALA A 181 -6.48 -21.98 -8.43
C ALA A 181 -5.26 -21.55 -7.61
N THR A 182 -4.12 -21.29 -8.26
CA THR A 182 -2.86 -20.97 -7.58
C THR A 182 -2.53 -19.48 -7.55
N ALA A 183 -3.27 -18.65 -8.30
CA ALA A 183 -2.95 -17.24 -8.51
C ALA A 183 -2.73 -16.45 -7.20
N ALA A 184 -3.66 -16.54 -6.25
CA ALA A 184 -3.56 -15.81 -4.99
C ALA A 184 -2.32 -16.24 -4.17
N ALA A 185 -2.15 -17.55 -3.97
CA ALA A 185 -1.04 -18.10 -3.20
C ALA A 185 0.33 -17.76 -3.82
N THR A 186 0.45 -17.89 -5.15
CA THR A 186 1.68 -17.55 -5.87
C THR A 186 2.05 -16.08 -5.69
N MET A 187 1.10 -15.15 -5.83
CA MET A 187 1.37 -13.71 -5.66
C MET A 187 1.76 -13.37 -4.21
N LEU A 188 1.10 -13.97 -3.21
CA LEU A 188 1.44 -13.77 -1.80
C LEU A 188 2.82 -14.34 -1.47
N ASN A 189 3.16 -15.53 -1.97
CA ASN A 189 4.45 -16.16 -1.78
C ASN A 189 5.58 -15.31 -2.38
N LEU A 190 5.41 -14.82 -3.61
CA LEU A 190 6.39 -13.92 -4.23
C LEU A 190 6.56 -12.62 -3.45
N THR A 191 5.44 -12.04 -2.98
CA THR A 191 5.48 -10.83 -2.16
C THR A 191 6.24 -11.05 -0.87
N ALA A 192 5.99 -12.16 -0.17
CA ALA A 192 6.66 -12.49 1.07
C ALA A 192 8.16 -12.76 0.87
N GLN A 193 8.51 -13.54 -0.15
CA GLN A 193 9.90 -13.94 -0.44
C GLN A 193 10.77 -12.77 -0.92
N TYR A 194 10.19 -11.86 -1.71
CA TYR A 194 10.95 -10.80 -2.40
C TYR A 194 10.56 -9.39 -1.97
N SER A 195 9.91 -9.21 -0.82
CA SER A 195 9.48 -7.90 -0.31
C SER A 195 10.59 -6.84 -0.30
N GLY A 196 11.79 -7.19 0.20
CA GLY A 196 12.95 -6.31 0.22
C GLY A 196 13.34 -5.83 -1.18
N LEU A 197 13.37 -6.76 -2.14
CA LEU A 197 13.69 -6.47 -3.53
C LEU A 197 12.61 -5.64 -4.23
N LEU A 198 11.33 -5.97 -4.03
CA LEU A 198 10.20 -5.21 -4.57
C LEU A 198 10.21 -3.76 -4.09
N SER A 199 10.67 -3.54 -2.85
CA SER A 199 10.78 -2.21 -2.25
C SER A 199 12.04 -1.43 -2.61
N ALA A 200 12.97 -2.03 -3.37
CA ALA A 200 14.23 -1.39 -3.73
C ALA A 200 14.03 -0.34 -4.85
N VAL A 201 14.43 0.90 -4.56
CA VAL A 201 14.45 1.98 -5.54
C VAL A 201 15.84 2.04 -6.18
N ALA A 202 15.88 1.99 -7.50
CA ALA A 202 17.10 2.10 -8.29
C ALA A 202 17.48 3.58 -8.52
N PRO A 203 18.76 3.89 -8.81
CA PRO A 203 19.20 5.22 -9.23
C PRO A 203 18.29 5.80 -10.33
N GLY A 204 17.88 7.05 -10.17
CA GLY A 204 16.87 7.67 -11.04
C GLY A 204 15.43 7.59 -10.52
N GLY A 205 15.18 6.79 -9.46
CA GLY A 205 13.91 6.80 -8.73
C GLY A 205 12.85 5.82 -9.23
N SER A 206 13.19 4.92 -10.14
CA SER A 206 12.29 3.83 -10.53
C SER A 206 12.41 2.64 -9.58
N SER A 207 11.38 1.81 -9.50
CA SER A 207 11.51 0.49 -8.86
C SER A 207 12.56 -0.32 -9.61
N LEU A 208 13.47 -0.99 -8.90
CA LEU A 208 14.50 -1.83 -9.51
C LEU A 208 13.88 -2.94 -10.37
N VAL A 209 12.81 -3.55 -9.87
CA VAL A 209 12.13 -4.70 -10.51
C VAL A 209 11.41 -4.29 -11.79
N VAL A 210 11.00 -3.03 -11.86
CA VAL A 210 10.36 -2.39 -13.01
C VAL A 210 11.41 -1.91 -14.02
N LEU A 211 12.50 -1.32 -13.54
CA LEU A 211 13.55 -0.77 -14.40
C LEU A 211 14.24 -1.86 -15.22
N LEU A 212 14.35 -3.06 -14.66
CA LEU A 212 15.00 -4.21 -15.28
C LEU A 212 13.97 -5.17 -15.88
N PRO A 213 14.30 -5.89 -16.97
CA PRO A 213 13.40 -6.88 -17.58
C PRO A 213 13.31 -8.14 -16.71
N THR A 214 12.52 -8.05 -15.64
CA THR A 214 12.36 -9.14 -14.66
C THR A 214 11.23 -10.11 -15.01
N GLY A 215 10.33 -9.71 -15.91
CA GLY A 215 9.13 -10.46 -16.27
C GLY A 215 7.92 -10.18 -15.37
N ILE A 216 8.00 -9.21 -14.46
CA ILE A 216 6.89 -8.88 -13.54
C ILE A 216 5.62 -8.46 -14.27
N ASP A 217 5.76 -7.78 -15.41
CA ASP A 217 4.61 -7.36 -16.23
C ASP A 217 3.84 -8.55 -16.78
N ALA A 218 4.55 -9.56 -17.31
CA ALA A 218 3.94 -10.79 -17.80
C ALA A 218 3.25 -11.58 -16.67
N LEU A 219 3.84 -11.61 -15.48
CA LEU A 219 3.22 -12.22 -14.29
C LEU A 219 1.90 -11.51 -13.93
N LEU A 220 1.90 -10.18 -13.91
CA LEU A 220 0.73 -9.37 -13.58
C LEU A 220 -0.38 -9.54 -14.61
N GLU A 221 -0.05 -9.51 -15.90
CA GLU A 221 -1.00 -9.74 -16.99
C GLU A 221 -1.61 -11.14 -16.92
N ARG A 222 -0.79 -12.15 -16.63
CA ARG A 222 -1.28 -13.53 -16.43
C ARG A 222 -2.19 -13.63 -15.21
N CYS A 223 -1.86 -12.96 -14.11
CA CYS A 223 -2.70 -12.92 -12.90
C CYS A 223 -4.05 -12.25 -13.17
N ILE A 224 -4.06 -11.13 -13.90
CA ILE A 224 -5.30 -10.45 -14.32
C ILE A 224 -6.14 -11.38 -15.21
N SER A 225 -5.50 -12.12 -16.13
CA SER A 225 -6.18 -13.11 -16.94
C SER A 225 -6.82 -14.22 -16.10
N CYS A 226 -6.10 -14.75 -15.10
CA CYS A 226 -6.66 -15.70 -14.13
C CYS A 226 -7.85 -15.11 -13.35
N CYS A 227 -7.77 -13.85 -12.93
CA CYS A 227 -8.87 -13.16 -12.27
C CYS A 227 -10.11 -13.08 -13.17
N ARG A 228 -9.94 -12.75 -14.45
CA ARG A 228 -11.04 -12.69 -15.42
C ARG A 228 -11.69 -14.05 -15.64
N LEU A 229 -10.90 -15.12 -15.71
CA LEU A 229 -11.43 -16.50 -15.79
C LEU A 229 -12.24 -16.86 -14.53
N LEU A 230 -11.73 -16.57 -13.34
CA LEU A 230 -12.45 -16.81 -12.09
C LEU A 230 -13.77 -16.03 -12.00
N VAL A 231 -13.80 -14.80 -12.51
CA VAL A 231 -15.04 -14.01 -12.58
C VAL A 231 -16.03 -14.62 -13.58
N ALA A 232 -15.54 -15.09 -14.75
CA ALA A 232 -16.38 -15.75 -15.75
C ALA A 232 -16.98 -17.08 -15.24
N ASP A 233 -16.22 -17.81 -14.42
CA ASP A 233 -16.67 -19.06 -13.78
C ASP A 233 -17.52 -18.82 -12.51
N GLU A 234 -17.96 -17.59 -12.25
CA GLU A 234 -18.73 -17.18 -11.05
C GLU A 234 -18.01 -17.44 -9.71
N ARG A 235 -16.70 -17.71 -9.75
CA ARG A 235 -15.84 -17.93 -8.57
C ARG A 235 -15.36 -16.60 -7.98
N HIS A 236 -16.31 -15.74 -7.60
CA HIS A 236 -16.05 -14.37 -7.16
C HIS A 236 -15.10 -14.26 -5.96
N HIS A 237 -15.16 -15.18 -4.99
CA HIS A 237 -14.28 -15.15 -3.83
C HIS A 237 -12.81 -15.42 -4.22
N ALA A 238 -12.55 -16.44 -5.04
CA ALA A 238 -11.21 -16.72 -5.53
C ALA A 238 -10.65 -15.58 -6.40
N ALA A 239 -11.50 -14.97 -7.23
CA ALA A 239 -11.13 -13.79 -8.01
C ALA A 239 -10.76 -12.60 -7.11
N PHE A 240 -11.52 -12.38 -6.03
CA PHE A 240 -11.24 -11.34 -5.03
C PHE A 240 -9.90 -11.57 -4.33
N GLU A 241 -9.59 -12.80 -3.92
CA GLU A 241 -8.31 -13.15 -3.29
C GLU A 241 -7.13 -12.96 -4.24
N ALA A 242 -7.23 -13.44 -5.48
CA ALA A 242 -6.18 -13.29 -6.48
C ALA A 242 -5.91 -11.81 -6.80
N ALA A 243 -6.96 -11.01 -6.99
CA ALA A 243 -6.83 -9.58 -7.27
C ALA A 243 -6.28 -8.79 -6.07
N THR A 244 -6.66 -9.17 -4.84
CA THR A 244 -6.12 -8.56 -3.61
C THR A 244 -4.64 -8.91 -3.43
N ALA A 245 -4.25 -10.15 -3.72
CA ALA A 245 -2.85 -10.58 -3.69
C ALA A 245 -2.00 -9.84 -4.74
N ALA A 246 -2.51 -9.67 -5.96
CA ALA A 246 -1.85 -8.87 -6.99
C ALA A 246 -1.70 -7.39 -6.59
N THR A 247 -2.75 -6.80 -6.01
CA THR A 247 -2.69 -5.43 -5.48
C THR A 247 -1.66 -5.29 -4.36
N THR A 248 -1.53 -6.31 -3.51
CA THR A 248 -0.54 -6.36 -2.43
C THR A 248 0.87 -6.42 -2.98
N LEU A 249 1.14 -7.28 -3.97
CA LEU A 249 2.43 -7.37 -4.65
C LEU A 249 2.82 -6.03 -5.28
N LEU A 250 1.91 -5.43 -6.05
CA LEU A 250 2.11 -4.12 -6.66
C LEU A 250 2.39 -3.04 -5.62
N SER A 251 1.76 -3.11 -4.44
CA SER A 251 1.95 -2.11 -3.38
C SER A 251 3.34 -2.12 -2.75
N ASN A 252 4.08 -3.21 -2.96
CA ASN A 252 5.45 -3.33 -2.49
C ASN A 252 6.44 -2.70 -3.48
N LEU A 253 6.04 -2.44 -4.73
CA LEU A 253 6.84 -1.69 -5.69
C LEU A 253 7.02 -0.25 -5.21
N ARG A 254 8.27 0.18 -5.02
CA ARG A 254 8.61 1.53 -4.57
C ARG A 254 9.19 2.36 -5.70
N PHE A 255 8.78 3.62 -5.71
CA PHE A 255 9.22 4.61 -6.68
C PHE A 255 9.64 5.87 -5.92
N GLY A 256 10.76 6.46 -6.31
CA GLY A 256 11.25 7.75 -5.80
C GLY A 256 10.46 8.94 -6.35
N THR A 257 9.71 8.76 -7.45
CA THR A 257 8.81 9.80 -8.00
C THR A 257 7.44 9.26 -8.39
N VAL A 258 6.46 10.17 -8.44
CA VAL A 258 5.11 9.88 -8.97
C VAL A 258 5.18 9.64 -10.48
N ALA A 259 6.00 10.39 -11.23
CA ALA A 259 6.16 10.23 -12.67
C ALA A 259 6.68 8.84 -13.05
N ALA A 260 7.67 8.30 -12.32
CA ALA A 260 8.17 6.95 -12.54
C ALA A 260 7.13 5.87 -12.21
N ALA A 261 6.23 6.15 -11.26
CA ALA A 261 5.15 5.24 -10.94
C ALA A 261 4.02 5.31 -11.98
N GLU A 262 3.74 6.47 -12.57
CA GLU A 262 2.57 6.73 -13.42
C GLU A 262 2.47 5.78 -14.62
N THR A 263 3.60 5.37 -15.18
CA THR A 263 3.69 4.34 -16.23
C THR A 263 3.10 2.99 -15.81
N TYR A 264 3.03 2.72 -14.49
CA TYR A 264 2.47 1.51 -13.89
C TYR A 264 1.05 1.69 -13.33
N SER A 265 0.43 2.86 -13.52
CA SER A 265 -0.91 3.12 -13.02
C SER A 265 -1.98 2.21 -13.63
N VAL A 266 -1.82 1.81 -14.90
CA VAL A 266 -2.74 0.88 -15.58
C VAL A 266 -2.71 -0.50 -14.93
N ALA A 267 -1.51 -1.05 -14.71
CA ALA A 267 -1.33 -2.33 -14.03
C ALA A 267 -1.90 -2.33 -12.61
N TRP A 268 -1.93 -1.17 -11.94
CA TRP A 268 -2.58 -0.99 -10.65
C TRP A 268 -4.11 -1.00 -10.71
N ASN A 269 -4.69 -0.37 -11.73
CA ASN A 269 -6.14 -0.19 -11.81
C ASN A 269 -6.88 -1.49 -12.12
N GLU A 270 -6.31 -2.36 -12.96
CA GLU A 270 -6.95 -3.61 -13.39
C GLU A 270 -7.30 -4.56 -12.22
N PRO A 271 -6.37 -4.97 -11.33
CA PRO A 271 -6.72 -5.77 -10.15
C PRO A 271 -7.72 -5.05 -9.26
N ARG A 272 -7.59 -3.73 -9.07
CA ARG A 272 -8.50 -2.96 -8.21
C ARG A 272 -9.94 -2.94 -8.74
N LEU A 273 -10.14 -2.88 -10.06
CA LEU A 273 -11.45 -3.01 -10.68
C LEU A 273 -12.05 -4.39 -10.42
N VAL A 274 -11.25 -5.46 -10.51
CA VAL A 274 -11.68 -6.82 -10.15
C VAL A 274 -12.06 -6.90 -8.68
N VAL A 275 -11.26 -6.37 -7.75
CA VAL A 275 -11.60 -6.37 -6.32
C VAL A 275 -12.92 -5.63 -6.08
N THR A 276 -13.15 -4.50 -6.75
CA THR A 276 -14.40 -3.72 -6.63
C THR A 276 -15.62 -4.51 -7.13
N ALA A 277 -15.50 -5.14 -8.29
CA ALA A 277 -16.57 -5.94 -8.88
C ALA A 277 -16.90 -7.17 -8.01
N THR A 278 -15.88 -7.90 -7.57
CA THR A 278 -16.03 -9.13 -6.78
C THR A 278 -16.48 -8.87 -5.34
N ALA A 279 -16.03 -7.77 -4.71
CA ALA A 279 -16.48 -7.37 -3.37
C ALA A 279 -17.98 -7.02 -3.31
N SER A 280 -18.57 -6.67 -4.46
CA SER A 280 -20.01 -6.40 -4.56
C SER A 280 -20.84 -7.69 -4.53
N SER A 281 -20.27 -8.84 -4.90
CA SER A 281 -20.97 -10.13 -4.97
C SER A 281 -21.20 -10.77 -3.59
N PRO A 282 -22.43 -11.18 -3.24
CA PRO A 282 -22.75 -11.75 -1.93
C PRO A 282 -21.92 -12.99 -1.59
N ALA A 283 -21.48 -13.75 -2.61
CA ALA A 283 -20.65 -14.94 -2.46
C ALA A 283 -19.21 -14.66 -1.98
N THR A 284 -18.77 -13.40 -2.02
CA THR A 284 -17.42 -13.02 -1.59
C THR A 284 -17.37 -12.77 -0.08
N THR A 285 -16.55 -13.56 0.60
CA THR A 285 -16.21 -13.35 2.02
C THR A 285 -15.11 -12.32 2.17
N ILE A 286 -15.37 -11.24 2.91
CA ILE A 286 -14.41 -10.15 3.17
C ILE A 286 -13.77 -10.38 4.54
N THR A 287 -12.55 -10.93 4.54
CA THR A 287 -11.78 -11.25 5.74
C THR A 287 -11.06 -10.01 6.31
N SER A 288 -10.59 -10.10 7.55
CA SER A 288 -9.85 -9.01 8.20
C SER A 288 -8.52 -8.75 7.48
N GLU A 289 -7.84 -9.81 7.07
CA GLU A 289 -6.57 -9.69 6.34
C GLU A 289 -6.78 -9.07 4.95
N ALA A 290 -7.89 -9.37 4.26
CA ALA A 290 -8.19 -8.71 2.99
C ALA A 290 -8.43 -7.19 3.16
N VAL A 291 -9.12 -6.78 4.23
CA VAL A 291 -9.29 -5.37 4.57
C VAL A 291 -7.93 -4.72 4.84
N LEU A 292 -7.12 -5.31 5.73
CA LEU A 292 -5.81 -4.77 6.09
C LEU A 292 -4.88 -4.68 4.88
N GLY A 293 -4.75 -5.77 4.12
CA GLY A 293 -3.89 -5.84 2.94
C GLY A 293 -4.22 -4.76 1.92
N LEU A 294 -5.51 -4.53 1.64
CA LEU A 294 -5.92 -3.48 0.71
C LEU A 294 -5.68 -2.08 1.28
N TRP A 295 -6.04 -1.82 2.54
CA TRP A 295 -5.85 -0.51 3.15
C TRP A 295 -4.37 -0.14 3.21
N GLU A 296 -3.52 -1.08 3.58
CA GLU A 296 -2.08 -0.91 3.55
C GLU A 296 -1.55 -0.75 2.12
N ALA A 297 -2.08 -1.50 1.15
CA ALA A 297 -1.69 -1.36 -0.24
C ALA A 297 -1.99 0.06 -0.77
N CYS A 298 -3.19 0.58 -0.49
CA CYS A 298 -3.58 1.96 -0.78
C CYS A 298 -2.74 2.99 0.00
N ALA A 299 -2.34 2.68 1.23
CA ALA A 299 -1.47 3.55 2.03
C ALA A 299 -0.04 3.58 1.51
N ARG A 300 0.49 2.47 0.99
CA ARG A 300 1.85 2.36 0.45
C ARG A 300 1.96 3.00 -0.93
N THR A 301 1.01 2.71 -1.82
CA THR A 301 1.09 3.04 -3.24
C THR A 301 1.30 4.53 -3.52
N PRO A 302 2.13 4.91 -4.50
CA PRO A 302 2.29 6.30 -4.92
C PRO A 302 1.03 6.86 -5.62
N PHE A 303 0.15 6.00 -6.14
CA PHE A 303 -1.05 6.41 -6.88
C PHE A 303 -2.11 7.05 -5.97
N VAL A 304 -2.85 8.03 -6.51
CA VAL A 304 -4.03 8.61 -5.85
C VAL A 304 -5.15 7.57 -5.88
N THR A 305 -5.14 6.67 -4.91
CA THR A 305 -6.11 5.59 -4.78
C THR A 305 -6.77 5.65 -3.42
N THR A 306 -8.07 5.42 -3.43
CA THR A 306 -8.88 5.35 -2.22
C THR A 306 -9.13 3.88 -1.89
N PRO A 307 -9.14 3.51 -0.61
CA PRO A 307 -9.49 2.14 -0.19
C PRO A 307 -11.00 1.85 -0.32
N TRP A 308 -11.79 2.81 -0.84
CA TRP A 308 -13.22 2.62 -1.05
C TRP A 308 -13.46 1.76 -2.29
N LEU A 309 -14.07 0.60 -2.10
CA LEU A 309 -14.41 -0.39 -3.14
C LEU A 309 -15.90 -0.71 -3.21
N GLY A 310 -16.76 0.17 -2.69
CA GLY A 310 -18.21 -0.02 -2.67
C GLY A 310 -18.78 -0.23 -1.26
N TYR A 311 -20.13 -0.27 -1.20
CA TYR A 311 -20.88 -0.25 0.05
C TYR A 311 -20.62 -1.49 0.92
N ARG A 312 -20.60 -2.69 0.34
CA ARG A 312 -20.37 -3.95 1.09
C ARG A 312 -18.98 -4.00 1.72
N PHE A 313 -17.96 -3.60 0.97
CA PHE A 313 -16.61 -3.50 1.50
C PHE A 313 -16.52 -2.47 2.63
N GLN A 314 -17.13 -1.29 2.45
CA GLN A 314 -17.15 -0.27 3.48
C GLN A 314 -17.89 -0.73 4.75
N ALA A 315 -19.02 -1.41 4.61
CA ALA A 315 -19.75 -2.00 5.74
C ALA A 315 -18.89 -3.03 6.50
N ALA A 316 -18.10 -3.84 5.78
CA ALA A 316 -17.17 -4.80 6.39
C ALA A 316 -16.01 -4.12 7.16
N VAL A 317 -15.55 -2.94 6.70
CA VAL A 317 -14.58 -2.10 7.43
C VAL A 317 -15.22 -1.49 8.67
N ASP A 318 -16.43 -0.94 8.54
CA ASP A 318 -17.14 -0.27 9.62
C ASP A 318 -17.53 -1.26 10.73
N ALA A 319 -17.94 -2.47 10.36
CA ALA A 319 -18.21 -3.56 11.29
C ALA A 319 -16.98 -3.90 12.14
N ARG A 320 -15.77 -3.93 11.56
CA ARG A 320 -14.52 -4.20 12.29
C ARG A 320 -14.11 -3.07 13.22
N ILE A 321 -14.32 -1.83 12.80
CA ILE A 321 -14.05 -0.67 13.66
C ILE A 321 -15.02 -0.65 14.84
N ALA A 322 -16.28 -1.04 14.64
CA ALA A 322 -17.30 -1.05 15.68
C ALA A 322 -17.19 -2.25 16.63
N ALA A 323 -17.01 -3.46 16.09
CA ALA A 323 -16.95 -4.70 16.86
C ALA A 323 -15.56 -4.95 17.49
N GLY A 324 -14.52 -4.28 16.97
CA GLY A 324 -13.13 -4.52 17.33
C GLY A 324 -12.41 -5.40 16.30
N TRP A 325 -11.08 -5.27 16.27
CA TRP A 325 -10.23 -6.10 15.43
C TRP A 325 -9.90 -7.42 16.13
N ASP A 326 -9.53 -8.44 15.36
CA ASP A 326 -9.18 -9.76 15.92
C ASP A 326 -7.98 -9.68 16.88
N THR A 327 -7.04 -8.77 16.61
CA THR A 327 -5.85 -8.55 17.43
C THR A 327 -5.48 -7.07 17.54
N ALA A 328 -4.70 -6.73 18.56
CA ALA A 328 -4.07 -5.41 18.70
C ALA A 328 -3.23 -5.02 17.47
N GLU A 329 -2.57 -6.00 16.86
CA GLU A 329 -1.72 -5.79 15.69
C GLU A 329 -2.57 -5.42 14.47
N CYS A 330 -3.70 -6.10 14.26
CA CYS A 330 -4.66 -5.76 13.22
C CYS A 330 -5.20 -4.33 13.39
N ALA A 331 -5.61 -3.96 14.62
CA ALA A 331 -6.09 -2.61 14.90
C ALA A 331 -5.03 -1.54 14.60
N LEU A 332 -3.77 -1.79 14.99
CA LEU A 332 -2.66 -0.87 14.75
C LEU A 332 -2.29 -0.77 13.27
N ARG A 333 -2.17 -1.90 12.56
CA ARG A 333 -1.92 -1.93 11.11
C ARG A 333 -2.97 -1.11 10.36
N PHE A 334 -4.24 -1.28 10.70
CA PHE A 334 -5.31 -0.49 10.11
C PHE A 334 -5.16 1.00 10.42
N ALA A 335 -4.95 1.34 11.69
CA ALA A 335 -4.82 2.73 12.11
C ALA A 335 -3.63 3.41 11.41
N GLU A 336 -2.50 2.71 11.25
CA GLU A 336 -1.32 3.21 10.56
C GLU A 336 -1.60 3.46 9.07
N ALA A 337 -2.26 2.52 8.40
CA ALA A 337 -2.67 2.68 7.01
C ALA A 337 -3.63 3.88 6.84
N TRP A 338 -4.63 3.99 7.73
CA TRP A 338 -5.60 5.09 7.75
C TRP A 338 -4.92 6.45 7.99
N ALA A 339 -4.02 6.54 8.97
CA ALA A 339 -3.26 7.75 9.26
C ALA A 339 -2.32 8.14 8.10
N CYS A 340 -1.68 7.16 7.46
CA CYS A 340 -0.87 7.40 6.25
C CYS A 340 -1.71 8.00 5.11
N LEU A 341 -2.91 7.48 4.88
CA LEU A 341 -3.82 7.99 3.85
C LEU A 341 -4.27 9.43 4.16
N ILE A 342 -4.51 9.78 5.42
CA ILE A 342 -4.81 11.15 5.85
C ILE A 342 -3.62 12.07 5.68
N ALA A 343 -2.43 11.66 6.11
CA ALA A 343 -1.19 12.44 5.97
C ALA A 343 -0.90 12.74 4.49
N ARG A 344 -1.24 11.79 3.59
CA ARG A 344 -1.17 11.95 2.13
C ARG A 344 -2.35 12.71 1.51
N LYS A 345 -3.25 13.27 2.32
CA LYS A 345 -4.47 13.99 1.91
C LYS A 345 -5.40 13.20 0.98
N ARG A 346 -5.38 11.86 1.09
CA ARG A 346 -6.24 10.95 0.31
C ARG A 346 -7.56 10.64 1.02
N LEU A 347 -7.61 10.85 2.33
CA LEU A 347 -8.80 10.74 3.15
C LEU A 347 -9.00 12.00 3.97
N THR A 348 -10.25 12.40 4.14
CA THR A 348 -10.62 13.50 5.04
C THR A 348 -10.98 12.90 6.40
N PRO A 349 -10.25 13.25 7.48
CA PRO A 349 -10.56 12.75 8.82
C PRO A 349 -11.85 13.39 9.34
N THR A 350 -12.73 12.59 9.93
CA THR A 350 -13.85 13.08 10.75
C THR A 350 -13.56 12.80 12.22
N ALA A 351 -14.05 13.65 13.12
CA ALA A 351 -13.83 13.47 14.57
C ALA A 351 -14.36 12.11 15.05
N ALA A 352 -15.56 11.74 14.60
CA ALA A 352 -16.19 10.46 14.93
C ALA A 352 -15.36 9.26 14.44
N ARG A 353 -14.88 9.29 13.19
CA ARG A 353 -14.06 8.20 12.65
C ARG A 353 -12.71 8.09 13.35
N SER A 354 -12.08 9.22 13.64
CA SER A 354 -10.81 9.28 14.36
C SER A 354 -10.94 8.67 15.76
N ALA A 355 -12.00 9.03 16.48
CA ALA A 355 -12.29 8.49 17.80
C ALA A 355 -12.57 6.98 17.74
N ALA A 356 -13.35 6.50 16.77
CA ALA A 356 -13.66 5.08 16.61
C ALA A 356 -12.42 4.24 16.28
N VAL A 357 -11.55 4.71 15.39
CA VAL A 357 -10.31 4.00 15.04
C VAL A 357 -9.37 3.91 16.24
N MET A 358 -9.22 4.99 17.01
CA MET A 358 -8.39 4.97 18.22
C MET A 358 -9.01 4.13 19.34
N ALA A 359 -10.33 4.15 19.50
CA ALA A 359 -11.04 3.31 20.47
C ALA A 359 -10.85 1.81 20.15
N ALA A 360 -10.86 1.43 18.87
CA ALA A 360 -10.59 0.06 18.43
C ALA A 360 -9.14 -0.39 18.66
N VAL A 361 -8.17 0.53 18.74
CA VAL A 361 -6.80 0.20 19.19
C VAL A 361 -6.76 0.04 20.70
N ASP A 362 -7.49 0.89 21.42
CA ASP A 362 -7.51 0.94 22.90
C ASP A 362 -8.31 -0.18 23.56
N SER A 363 -9.13 -0.90 22.80
CA SER A 363 -9.83 -2.10 23.26
C SER A 363 -8.89 -3.28 23.50
N HIS A 364 -7.62 -3.19 23.10
CA HIS A 364 -6.64 -4.26 23.26
C HIS A 364 -5.52 -3.92 24.26
N PRO A 365 -4.99 -4.91 25.01
CA PRO A 365 -3.77 -4.73 25.76
C PRO A 365 -2.59 -4.56 24.81
N LEU A 366 -1.93 -3.40 24.84
CA LEU A 366 -0.82 -3.06 23.96
C LEU A 366 0.54 -3.36 24.60
N THR A 367 1.46 -3.93 23.82
CA THR A 367 2.87 -4.02 24.19
C THR A 367 3.56 -2.66 24.16
N LEU A 368 4.73 -2.53 24.79
CA LEU A 368 5.51 -1.28 24.76
C LEU A 368 5.86 -0.84 23.32
N GLN A 369 6.19 -1.78 22.44
CA GLN A 369 6.48 -1.50 21.03
C GLN A 369 5.24 -0.97 20.30
N GLN A 370 4.09 -1.59 20.54
CA GLN A 370 2.80 -1.18 19.98
C GLN A 370 2.34 0.19 20.49
N LEU A 371 2.60 0.51 21.77
CA LEU A 371 2.36 1.85 22.33
C LEU A 371 3.22 2.92 21.64
N ARG A 372 4.49 2.63 21.34
CA ARG A 372 5.36 3.57 20.60
C ARG A 372 4.85 3.81 19.19
N ARG A 373 4.38 2.76 18.50
CA ARG A 373 3.74 2.88 17.18
C ARG A 373 2.47 3.73 17.24
N ALA A 374 1.62 3.49 18.24
CA ALA A 374 0.41 4.29 18.47
C ALA A 374 0.72 5.77 18.75
N ASP A 375 1.78 6.09 19.50
CA ASP A 375 2.21 7.48 19.74
C ASP A 375 2.73 8.14 18.45
N ALA A 376 3.52 7.42 17.65
CA ALA A 376 4.00 7.91 16.35
C ALA A 376 2.83 8.21 15.39
N LEU A 377 1.80 7.38 15.40
CA LEU A 377 0.59 7.54 14.59
C LEU A 377 -0.16 8.84 14.92
N LEU A 378 -0.25 9.21 16.19
CA LEU A 378 -0.93 10.45 16.59
C LEU A 378 -0.27 11.69 15.97
N ARG A 379 1.04 11.66 15.76
CA ARG A 379 1.78 12.77 15.12
C ARG A 379 1.46 12.92 13.63
N LEU A 380 0.98 11.88 12.98
CA LEU A 380 0.57 11.89 11.57
C LEU A 380 -0.83 12.45 11.37
N LEU A 381 -1.66 12.48 12.41
CA LEU A 381 -3.03 12.98 12.33
C LEU A 381 -3.06 14.52 12.47
N PRO A 382 -3.79 15.23 11.59
CA PRO A 382 -3.90 16.68 11.65
C PRO A 382 -4.57 17.09 12.97
N GLY A 383 -3.88 17.96 13.72
CA GLY A 383 -4.36 18.50 15.00
C GLY A 383 -3.61 18.05 16.25
N VAL A 384 -2.57 17.21 16.12
CA VAL A 384 -1.70 16.80 17.25
C VAL A 384 -0.30 17.45 17.15
N GLN A 385 -0.22 18.70 16.72
CA GLN A 385 1.00 19.46 16.92
C GLN A 385 1.06 19.87 18.39
N THR A 386 1.88 19.15 19.15
CA THR A 386 2.30 19.50 20.50
C THR A 386 3.06 20.83 20.45
N HIS A 387 2.42 21.90 20.90
CA HIS A 387 3.15 23.01 21.53
C HIS A 387 3.62 22.59 22.92
#